data_AF-A0A945E2P0-F1
#
_entry.id   AF-A0A945E2P0-F1
#
_cell.length_a   1.000
_cell.length_b   1.000
_cell.length_c   1.000
_cell.angle_alpha   90.00
_cell.angle_beta   90.00
_cell.angle_gamma   90.00
#
_symmetry.space_group_name_H-M   'P 1'
#
loop_
_entity.id
_entity.type
_entity.pdbx_description
1 polymer ?
#
loop_
_entity_poly.entity_id
_entity_poly.type
_entity_poly.pdbx_seq_one_letter_code
_entity_poly.pdbx_strand_id
1 'polypeptide(L)'
;RHTKNLLHDSRVGIMFIEPEEQAENIFARKQLTFNCDAEIVVRETQDWMRIMSLFDDIAGELMQTLRMLADFQLIKLKPNSGLFVKGFGKAYEISGEKMDQLSHVNPQK
;
A
#
# COMPACT_ATOMS: atom_id res chain seq x y z
N ARG A 1 -16.81 3.95 -2.07
CA ARG A 1 -17.02 2.48 -1.99
C ARG A 1 -15.94 1.82 -1.16
N HIS A 2 -14.66 1.93 -1.53
CA HIS A 2 -13.56 1.28 -0.80
C HIS A 2 -13.43 1.69 0.66
N THR A 3 -13.60 2.97 1.00
CA THR A 3 -13.61 3.42 2.42
C THR A 3 -14.63 2.66 3.25
N LYS A 4 -15.89 2.56 2.79
CA LYS A 4 -16.94 1.81 3.51
C LYS A 4 -16.57 0.34 3.70
N ASN A 5 -15.95 -0.28 2.69
CA ASN A 5 -15.49 -1.67 2.81
C ASN A 5 -14.41 -1.79 3.90
N LEU A 6 -13.41 -0.89 3.90
CA LEU A 6 -12.32 -0.90 4.87
C LEU A 6 -12.77 -0.60 6.31
N LEU A 7 -13.85 0.16 6.46
CA LEU A 7 -14.48 0.40 7.76
C LEU A 7 -15.24 -0.83 8.30
N HIS A 8 -15.66 -1.73 7.41
CA HIS A 8 -16.40 -2.94 7.77
C HIS A 8 -15.48 -4.16 7.90
N ASP A 9 -14.44 -4.24 7.06
CA ASP A 9 -13.46 -5.33 7.01
C ASP A 9 -12.08 -4.73 6.80
N SER A 10 -11.17 -4.95 7.75
CA SER A 10 -9.82 -4.40 7.72
C SER A 10 -8.92 -5.03 6.67
N ARG A 11 -9.29 -6.21 6.13
CA ARG A 11 -8.44 -6.95 5.21
C ARG A 11 -8.37 -6.26 3.87
N VAL A 12 -7.16 -5.96 3.41
CA VAL A 12 -6.94 -5.27 2.14
C VAL A 12 -5.66 -5.73 1.46
N GLY A 13 -5.75 -5.92 0.14
CA GLY A 13 -4.59 -6.09 -0.71
C GLY A 13 -4.18 -4.74 -1.32
N ILE A 14 -2.90 -4.38 -1.23
CA ILE A 14 -2.35 -3.23 -1.96
C ILE A 14 -1.33 -3.69 -2.98
N MET A 15 -1.23 -2.96 -4.08
CA MET A 15 -0.33 -3.27 -5.18
C MET A 15 0.37 -2.00 -5.65
N PHE A 16 1.70 -2.03 -5.63
CA PHE A 16 2.52 -1.14 -6.42
C PHE A 16 2.86 -1.87 -7.72
N ILE A 17 2.63 -1.23 -8.85
CA ILE A 17 2.82 -1.85 -10.16
C ILE A 17 3.51 -0.87 -11.10
N GLU A 18 4.49 -1.35 -11.86
CA GLU A 18 5.19 -0.51 -12.84
C GLU A 18 4.23 -0.05 -13.94
N PRO A 19 4.35 1.18 -14.48
CA PRO A 19 3.54 1.62 -15.60
C PRO A 19 3.70 0.72 -16.83
N GLU A 20 2.61 0.47 -17.57
CA GLU A 20 2.63 -0.42 -18.74
C GLU A 20 3.59 0.03 -19.83
N GLU A 21 3.67 1.34 -20.05
CA GLU A 21 4.56 1.97 -21.04
C GLU A 21 6.06 1.80 -20.71
N GLN A 22 6.38 1.51 -19.45
CA GLN A 22 7.75 1.30 -18.97
C GLN A 22 8.10 -0.18 -18.83
N ALA A 23 7.10 -1.06 -18.97
CA ALA A 23 7.27 -2.49 -18.79
C ALA A 23 7.97 -3.12 -20.01
N GLU A 24 9.04 -3.87 -19.77
CA GLU A 24 9.66 -4.69 -20.83
C GLU A 24 8.68 -5.72 -21.40
N ASN A 25 7.74 -6.19 -20.57
CA ASN A 25 6.67 -7.09 -20.96
C ASN A 25 5.42 -6.81 -20.13
N ILE A 26 4.32 -6.42 -20.80
CA ILE A 26 3.04 -6.08 -20.16
C ILE A 26 2.46 -7.22 -19.31
N PHE A 27 2.78 -8.48 -19.63
CA PHE A 27 2.30 -9.66 -18.90
C PHE A 27 3.16 -10.01 -17.68
N ALA A 28 4.35 -9.41 -17.55
CA ALA A 28 5.30 -9.72 -16.50
C ALA A 28 5.78 -8.45 -15.80
N ARG A 29 4.83 -7.55 -15.54
CA ARG A 29 5.09 -6.25 -14.93
C ARG A 29 5.72 -6.43 -13.56
N LYS A 30 6.76 -5.66 -13.28
CA LYS A 30 7.29 -5.53 -11.93
C LYS A 30 6.18 -5.05 -11.01
N GLN A 31 5.88 -5.83 -9.99
CA GLN A 31 4.84 -5.53 -9.05
C GLN A 31 5.23 -5.97 -7.65
N LEU A 32 4.72 -5.23 -6.68
CA LEU A 32 4.86 -5.49 -5.26
C LEU A 32 3.46 -5.47 -4.66
N THR A 33 3.03 -6.61 -4.14
CA THR A 33 1.73 -6.76 -3.49
C THR A 33 1.91 -6.99 -2.01
N PHE A 34 1.06 -6.41 -1.17
CA PHE A 34 0.97 -6.74 0.25
C PHE A 34 -0.46 -7.08 0.63
N ASN A 35 -0.60 -8.10 1.48
CA ASN A 35 -1.80 -8.29 2.29
C ASN A 35 -1.64 -7.47 3.55
N CYS A 36 -2.61 -6.64 3.86
CA CYS A 36 -2.56 -5.71 4.98
C CYS A 36 -3.83 -5.77 5.81
N ASP A 37 -3.70 -5.30 7.06
CA ASP A 37 -4.82 -4.80 7.85
C ASP A 37 -4.90 -3.28 7.79
N ALA A 38 -6.10 -2.77 7.58
CA ALA A 38 -6.42 -1.35 7.59
C ALA A 38 -6.86 -0.89 8.98
N GLU A 39 -6.40 0.29 9.38
CA GLU A 39 -6.78 0.96 10.62
C GLU A 39 -7.06 2.43 10.34
N ILE A 40 -8.15 2.98 10.87
CA ILE A 40 -8.44 4.41 10.76
C ILE A 40 -7.50 5.16 11.69
N VAL A 41 -6.81 6.17 11.16
CA VAL A 41 -6.10 7.14 11.98
C VAL A 41 -7.09 8.24 12.34
N VAL A 42 -7.49 8.29 13.61
CA VAL A 42 -8.48 9.24 14.10
C VAL A 42 -8.00 10.67 13.85
N ARG A 43 -8.89 11.48 13.27
CA ARG A 43 -8.63 12.88 12.91
C ARG A 43 -8.16 13.70 14.12
N GLU A 44 -7.28 14.67 13.87
CA GLU A 44 -6.75 15.61 14.88
C GLU A 44 -5.97 14.95 16.04
N THR A 45 -5.73 13.64 16.00
CA THR A 45 -4.72 13.02 16.87
C THR A 45 -3.31 13.45 16.48
N GLN A 46 -2.36 13.25 17.39
CA GLN A 46 -0.95 13.57 17.13
C GLN A 46 -0.39 12.83 15.91
N ASP A 47 -0.72 11.54 15.77
CA ASP A 47 -0.31 10.76 14.59
C ASP A 47 -0.95 11.25 13.30
N TRP A 48 -2.24 11.64 13.35
CA TRP A 48 -2.91 12.21 12.19
C TRP A 48 -2.23 13.50 11.71
N MET A 49 -1.98 14.43 12.63
CA MET A 49 -1.32 15.71 12.30
C MET A 49 0.09 15.49 11.73
N ARG A 50 0.85 14.60 12.37
CA ARG A 50 2.20 14.24 11.94
C ARG A 50 2.21 13.66 10.53
N ILE A 51 1.32 12.72 10.23
CA ILE A 51 1.25 12.06 8.92
C ILE A 51 0.75 13.04 7.86
N MET A 52 -0.25 13.87 8.17
CA MET A 52 -0.75 14.89 7.23
C MET A 52 0.33 15.91 6.85
N SER A 53 1.20 16.30 7.80
CA SER A 53 2.35 17.16 7.50
C SER A 53 3.34 16.51 6.53
N LEU A 54 3.49 15.18 6.54
CA LEU A 54 4.34 14.49 5.55
C LEU A 54 3.70 14.48 4.16
N PHE A 55 2.36 14.45 4.09
CA PHE A 55 1.65 14.56 2.82
C PHE A 55 1.64 15.99 2.26
N ASP A 56 1.78 17.01 3.12
CA ASP A 56 1.95 18.40 2.68
C ASP A 56 3.17 18.57 1.77
N ASP A 57 4.28 17.95 2.14
CA ASP A 57 5.53 18.02 1.36
C ASP A 57 5.42 17.34 -0.01
N ILE A 58 4.43 16.45 -0.19
CA ILE A 58 4.19 15.71 -1.44
C ILE A 58 3.16 16.42 -2.32
N ALA A 59 2.07 16.92 -1.72
CA ALA A 59 0.91 17.43 -2.45
C ALA A 59 0.13 18.49 -1.67
N GLY A 60 0.81 19.53 -1.17
CA GLY A 60 0.27 20.56 -0.26
C GLY A 60 -1.11 21.11 -0.62
N GLU A 61 -1.29 21.68 -1.82
CA GLU A 61 -2.59 22.28 -2.23
C GLU A 61 -3.74 21.28 -2.21
N LEU A 62 -3.50 20.07 -2.72
CA LEU A 62 -4.46 18.98 -2.69
C LEU A 62 -4.79 18.58 -1.25
N MET A 63 -3.77 18.44 -0.40
CA MET A 63 -3.94 18.02 0.99
C MET A 63 -4.64 19.07 1.86
N GLN A 64 -4.47 20.36 1.56
CA GLN A 64 -5.25 21.42 2.19
C GLN A 64 -6.74 21.26 1.87
N THR A 65 -7.08 20.96 0.62
CA THR A 65 -8.46 20.74 0.19
C THR A 65 -9.05 19.47 0.81
N LEU A 66 -8.34 18.34 0.73
CA LEU A 66 -8.80 17.05 1.23
C LEU A 66 -9.04 17.06 2.74
N ARG A 67 -8.24 17.80 3.52
CA ARG A 67 -8.45 17.93 4.98
C ARG A 67 -9.70 18.72 5.35
N MET A 68 -10.18 19.64 4.51
CA MET A 68 -11.45 20.33 4.78
C MET A 68 -12.67 19.40 4.65
N LEU A 69 -12.53 18.30 3.91
CA LEU A 69 -13.59 17.30 3.74
C LEU A 69 -13.69 16.46 5.02
N ALA A 70 -14.83 16.57 5.72
CA ALA A 70 -15.06 15.86 6.98
C ALA A 70 -15.13 14.33 6.80
N ASP A 71 -15.50 13.87 5.61
CA ASP A 71 -15.61 12.47 5.23
C ASP A 71 -14.28 11.88 4.70
N PHE A 72 -13.24 12.68 4.52
CA PHE A 72 -11.91 12.20 4.14
C PHE A 72 -11.22 11.54 5.34
N GLN A 73 -10.90 10.26 5.19
CA GLN A 73 -10.32 9.43 6.25
C GLN A 73 -8.87 9.10 5.95
N LEU A 74 -8.01 9.23 6.95
CA LEU A 74 -6.65 8.70 6.90
C LEU A 74 -6.66 7.24 7.33
N ILE A 75 -6.16 6.36 6.48
CA ILE A 75 -6.13 4.91 6.73
C ILE A 75 -4.68 4.45 6.77
N LYS A 76 -4.28 3.88 7.91
CA LYS A 76 -3.01 3.19 8.09
C LYS A 76 -3.13 1.77 7.56
N LEU A 77 -2.15 1.36 6.76
CA LEU A 77 -2.05 0.01 6.23
C LEU A 77 -0.88 -0.70 6.92
N LYS A 78 -1.17 -1.82 7.58
CA LYS A 78 -0.18 -2.66 8.25
C LYS A 78 0.05 -3.91 7.40
N PRO A 79 1.16 -4.02 6.67
CA PRO A 79 1.44 -5.21 5.88
C PRO A 79 1.72 -6.42 6.79
N ASN A 80 1.14 -7.56 6.41
CA ASN A 80 1.26 -8.84 7.11
C ASN A 80 2.12 -9.84 6.32
N SER A 81 2.06 -9.75 4.99
CA SER A 81 2.86 -10.54 4.04
C SER A 81 2.92 -9.81 2.70
N GLY A 82 3.96 -10.04 1.91
CA GLY A 82 4.04 -9.48 0.56
C GLY A 82 4.54 -10.46 -0.49
N LEU A 83 4.43 -10.03 -1.75
CA LEU A 83 4.95 -10.73 -2.91
C LEU A 83 5.55 -9.71 -3.86
N PHE A 84 6.83 -9.87 -4.17
CA PHE A 84 7.54 -9.10 -5.17
C PHE A 84 7.78 -9.93 -6.41
N VAL A 85 7.24 -9.49 -7.54
CA VAL A 85 7.45 -10.12 -8.85
C VAL A 85 8.27 -9.16 -9.69
N LYS A 86 9.41 -9.62 -10.20
CA LYS A 86 10.28 -8.86 -11.12
C LYS A 86 10.14 -9.29 -12.59
N GLY A 87 9.42 -10.38 -12.84
CA GLY A 87 9.24 -10.97 -14.16
C GLY A 87 9.07 -12.49 -14.07
N PHE A 88 9.07 -13.18 -15.21
CA PHE A 88 8.88 -14.62 -15.25
C PHE A 88 9.90 -15.38 -14.39
N GLY A 89 9.39 -16.29 -13.54
CA GLY A 89 10.19 -17.13 -12.66
C GLY A 89 10.96 -16.36 -11.58
N LYS A 90 10.65 -15.07 -11.36
CA LYS A 90 11.33 -14.20 -10.39
C LYS A 90 10.30 -13.60 -9.44
N ALA A 91 9.78 -14.45 -8.56
CA ALA A 91 8.84 -14.09 -7.51
C ALA A 91 9.49 -14.32 -6.15
N TYR A 92 9.26 -13.39 -5.22
CA TYR A 92 9.84 -13.41 -3.88
C TYR A 92 8.76 -13.09 -2.86
N GLU A 93 8.53 -14.01 -1.93
CA GLU A 93 7.69 -13.74 -0.76
C GLU A 93 8.41 -12.75 0.16
N ILE A 94 7.64 -11.83 0.74
CA ILE A 94 8.11 -10.84 1.71
C ILE A 94 7.48 -11.14 3.06
N SER A 95 8.31 -11.18 4.09
CA SER A 95 7.91 -11.46 5.47
C SER A 95 8.81 -10.72 6.47
N GLY A 96 8.66 -11.05 7.76
CA GLY A 96 9.33 -10.37 8.87
C GLY A 96 8.56 -9.14 9.36
N GLU A 97 8.71 -8.75 10.62
CA GLU A 97 7.97 -7.61 11.21
C GLU A 97 8.13 -6.30 10.43
N LYS A 98 9.29 -6.11 9.79
CA LYS A 98 9.60 -4.91 9.00
C LYS A 98 9.36 -5.10 7.50
N MET A 99 8.83 -6.25 7.09
CA MET A 99 8.67 -6.63 5.68
C MET A 99 9.99 -6.56 4.90
N ASP A 100 11.08 -7.00 5.51
CA ASP A 100 12.46 -6.91 5.00
C ASP A 100 13.10 -8.28 4.71
N GLN A 101 12.36 -9.38 4.90
CA GLN A 101 12.83 -10.74 4.61
C GLN A 101 12.27 -11.22 3.27
N LEU A 102 13.16 -11.64 2.36
CA LEU A 102 12.82 -12.10 1.01
C LEU A 102 13.16 -13.58 0.83
N SER A 103 12.18 -14.38 0.40
CA SER A 103 12.38 -15.78 0.02
C SER A 103 11.95 -16.00 -1.43
N HIS A 104 12.83 -16.62 -2.24
CA HIS A 104 12.49 -16.94 -3.63
C HIS A 104 11.39 -17.99 -3.69
N VAL A 105 10.33 -17.72 -4.45
CA VAL A 105 9.28 -18.69 -4.72
C VAL A 105 9.79 -19.67 -5.75
N ASN A 106 10.13 -20.87 -5.29
CA ASN A 106 10.47 -21.97 -6.19
C ASN A 106 9.15 -22.59 -6.68
N PRO A 107 8.87 -22.57 -8.00
CA PRO A 107 7.78 -23.39 -8.52
C PRO A 107 8.16 -24.85 -8.28
N GLN A 108 7.52 -25.49 -7.31
CA GLN A 108 7.56 -26.94 -7.19
C GLN A 108 6.92 -27.47 -8.49
N LYS A 109 7.69 -28.27 -9.23
CA LYS A 109 7.23 -28.98 -10.43
C LYS A 109 6.21 -30.05 -10.06
#